data_AF-K1WT30-F1
#
_entry.id   AF-K1WT30-F1
#
_cell.length_a   1.000
_cell.length_b   1.000
_cell.length_c   1.000
_cell.angle_alpha   90.00
_cell.angle_beta   90.00
_cell.angle_gamma   90.00
#
_symmetry.space_group_name_H-M   'P 1'
#
loop_
_entity.id
_entity.type
_entity.pdbx_description
1 polymer ?
#
loop_
_entity_poly.entity_id
_entity_poly.type
_entity_poly.pdbx_seq_one_letter_code
_entity_poly.pdbx_strand_id
1 'polypeptide(L)'
;MWTSPHRITAPSSIPIFISTQRATSQLPLTSSKSLLRISEIQLSSPHYRRPSPAPTMFRQSALRSSRALALTRQTATVQKRSAHAVSNPMLANIEKRWETMPPQEQADLWMALRDRMKVNWAEMTLQEKKAAYYIAFGAHGPRAEPDPNEGWKVFGFTCAGVGVSAVLFGFIRFFAKGSPSTMNKEYQEATNEYLRAQNSEPISGLSSEGYVGPGMVQSAPKKK
;
A
#
# COMPACT_ATOMS: atom_id res chain seq x y z
N MET A 1 57.23 23.76 -32.59
CA MET A 1 57.92 22.47 -32.77
C MET A 1 58.85 22.30 -31.59
N TRP A 2 58.53 21.33 -30.69
CA TRP A 2 59.41 20.65 -29.71
C TRP A 2 60.07 21.48 -28.59
N THR A 3 60.32 21.03 -27.36
CA THR A 3 59.77 20.06 -26.38
C THR A 3 60.59 20.32 -25.09
N SER A 4 59.99 20.11 -23.91
CA SER A 4 60.59 20.00 -22.55
C SER A 4 61.81 19.03 -22.47
N PRO A 5 62.48 18.75 -21.30
CA PRO A 5 62.19 19.09 -19.89
C PRO A 5 63.42 19.39 -18.98
N HIS A 6 63.20 19.79 -17.71
CA HIS A 6 63.77 19.16 -16.49
C HIS A 6 63.29 19.88 -15.21
N ARG A 7 63.37 19.14 -14.09
CA ARG A 7 62.55 19.12 -12.86
C ARG A 7 63.27 19.78 -11.67
N ILE A 8 62.57 19.93 -10.52
CA ILE A 8 62.99 19.83 -9.08
C ILE A 8 62.67 21.16 -8.33
N THR A 9 62.00 21.28 -7.17
CA THR A 9 61.67 20.43 -5.99
C THR A 9 60.54 21.08 -5.15
N ALA A 10 59.72 20.29 -4.45
CA ALA A 10 59.08 20.69 -3.19
C ALA A 10 58.84 19.45 -2.29
N PRO A 11 59.26 19.44 -1.02
CA PRO A 11 59.05 18.30 -0.11
C PRO A 11 57.70 18.37 0.62
N SER A 12 57.00 17.23 0.66
CA SER A 12 55.71 17.01 1.31
C SER A 12 55.86 16.53 2.76
N SER A 13 54.88 16.94 3.56
CA SER A 13 54.77 16.95 5.02
C SER A 13 54.70 15.59 5.74
N ILE A 14 55.12 15.68 7.01
CA ILE A 14 55.09 14.70 8.11
C ILE A 14 53.64 14.34 8.51
N PRO A 15 53.37 13.10 8.99
CA PRO A 15 52.03 12.59 9.30
C PRO A 15 51.49 13.06 10.66
N ILE A 16 50.20 13.39 10.73
CA ILE A 16 49.45 13.57 11.99
C ILE A 16 48.45 12.41 12.14
N PHE A 17 48.62 11.72 13.26
CA PHE A 17 47.80 10.63 13.78
C PHE A 17 46.56 11.24 14.46
N ILE A 18 45.35 10.97 13.95
CA ILE A 18 44.10 11.21 14.70
C ILE A 18 43.29 9.92 14.71
N SER A 19 43.17 9.38 15.91
CA SER A 19 42.30 8.28 16.30
C SER A 19 40.85 8.76 16.32
N THR A 20 39.98 8.11 15.54
CA THR A 20 38.54 8.07 15.81
C THR A 20 38.06 6.63 15.63
N GLN A 21 37.88 5.94 16.75
CA GLN A 21 37.14 4.68 16.86
C GLN A 21 35.67 4.92 16.47
N ARG A 22 35.25 4.38 15.32
CA ARG A 22 33.83 4.18 14.99
C ARG A 22 33.52 2.69 15.14
N ALA A 23 32.84 2.35 16.22
CA ALA A 23 32.22 1.04 16.39
C ALA A 23 31.07 0.89 15.39
N THR A 24 31.12 -0.12 14.54
CA THR A 24 30.00 -0.53 13.68
C THR A 24 30.06 -2.04 13.46
N SER A 25 29.05 -2.70 14.02
CA SER A 25 28.42 -3.98 13.66
C SER A 25 29.29 -5.18 13.24
N GLN A 26 29.23 -6.21 14.09
CA GLN A 26 29.60 -7.59 13.83
C GLN A 26 28.62 -8.29 12.86
N LEU A 27 29.13 -8.82 11.75
CA LEU A 27 28.67 -10.03 11.08
C LEU A 27 29.88 -10.67 10.39
N PRO A 28 30.25 -11.94 10.69
CA PRO A 28 31.15 -12.69 9.82
C PRO A 28 30.40 -13.81 9.07
N LEU A 29 30.23 -13.59 7.76
CA LEU A 29 30.07 -14.62 6.74
C LEU A 29 31.45 -14.88 6.13
N THR A 30 32.08 -16.03 6.37
CA THR A 30 33.02 -16.64 5.40
C THR A 30 33.23 -18.13 5.67
N SER A 31 32.97 -18.99 4.67
CA SER A 31 33.86 -20.08 4.22
C SER A 31 33.27 -20.64 2.92
N SER A 32 33.68 -20.14 1.76
CA SER A 32 34.85 -20.53 0.96
C SER A 32 34.66 -21.79 0.11
N LYS A 33 34.40 -21.52 -1.18
CA LYS A 33 34.92 -22.18 -2.40
C LYS A 33 34.56 -23.66 -2.66
N SER A 34 33.76 -23.86 -3.71
CA SER A 34 34.16 -24.70 -4.85
C SER A 34 33.38 -24.29 -6.10
N LEU A 35 34.12 -23.97 -7.15
CA LEU A 35 33.65 -23.52 -8.45
C LEU A 35 33.43 -24.69 -9.40
N LEU A 36 32.65 -24.39 -10.44
CA LEU A 36 32.51 -25.06 -11.75
C LEU A 36 31.50 -26.21 -11.81
N ARG A 37 30.40 -26.00 -12.54
CA ARG A 37 30.33 -26.32 -13.98
C ARG A 37 28.90 -26.09 -14.50
N ILE A 38 28.81 -25.26 -15.53
CA ILE A 38 27.62 -25.04 -16.36
C ILE A 38 27.44 -26.26 -17.27
N SER A 39 26.22 -26.83 -17.33
CA SER A 39 25.60 -27.35 -18.56
C SER A 39 24.23 -27.99 -18.33
N GLU A 40 23.34 -27.74 -19.28
CA GLU A 40 22.17 -28.53 -19.72
C GLU A 40 20.81 -28.39 -19.00
N ILE A 41 20.00 -27.57 -19.66
CA ILE A 41 18.55 -27.71 -19.80
C ILE A 41 18.27 -29.01 -20.58
N GLN A 42 17.47 -29.92 -20.02
CA GLN A 42 16.74 -30.92 -20.83
C GLN A 42 15.38 -31.21 -20.20
N LEU A 43 14.36 -30.90 -20.99
CA LEU A 43 12.93 -31.13 -20.78
C LEU A 43 12.63 -32.63 -20.70
N SER A 44 11.88 -33.12 -19.70
CA SER A 44 11.14 -34.38 -19.83
C SER A 44 9.87 -34.43 -18.98
N SER A 45 8.79 -34.85 -19.65
CA SER A 45 7.38 -34.83 -19.23
C SER A 45 7.02 -35.89 -18.17
N PRO A 46 5.91 -35.70 -17.42
CA PRO A 46 5.48 -36.66 -16.40
C PRO A 46 4.80 -37.89 -17.02
N HIS A 47 5.30 -39.08 -16.70
CA HIS A 47 4.62 -40.34 -17.02
C HIS A 47 3.40 -40.56 -16.10
N TYR A 48 2.22 -40.51 -16.72
CA TYR A 48 0.93 -40.87 -16.16
C TYR A 48 0.86 -42.39 -15.88
N ARG A 49 0.85 -42.80 -14.61
CA ARG A 49 0.71 -44.19 -14.19
C ARG A 49 -0.77 -44.59 -14.22
N ARG A 50 -1.21 -45.27 -15.28
CA ARG A 50 -2.52 -45.94 -15.38
C ARG A 50 -2.54 -47.21 -14.51
N PRO A 51 -3.58 -47.48 -13.71
CA PRO A 51 -3.85 -48.82 -13.21
C PRO A 51 -4.67 -49.62 -14.25
N SER A 52 -4.19 -50.82 -14.60
CA SER A 52 -4.88 -51.82 -15.41
C SER A 52 -5.47 -52.90 -14.48
N PRO A 53 -6.77 -53.25 -14.58
CA PRO A 53 -7.30 -54.45 -13.96
C PRO A 53 -7.20 -55.65 -14.92
N ALA A 54 -6.56 -56.73 -14.48
CA ALA A 54 -6.50 -58.01 -15.18
C ALA A 54 -7.88 -58.71 -15.19
N PRO A 55 -8.28 -59.38 -16.29
CA PRO A 55 -9.49 -60.20 -16.32
C PRO A 55 -9.16 -61.64 -15.89
N THR A 56 -9.75 -62.10 -14.78
CA THR A 56 -9.79 -63.53 -14.44
C THR A 56 -11.13 -64.09 -14.90
N MET A 57 -11.13 -64.90 -15.95
CA MET A 57 -12.28 -65.69 -16.36
C MET A 57 -12.38 -66.95 -15.48
N PHE A 58 -13.46 -67.07 -14.71
CA PHE A 58 -13.94 -68.37 -14.23
C PHE A 58 -15.30 -68.65 -14.86
N ARG A 59 -15.30 -69.65 -15.72
CA ARG A 59 -16.45 -70.24 -16.40
C ARG A 59 -16.95 -71.37 -15.52
N GLN A 60 -18.14 -71.25 -14.95
CA GLN A 60 -18.87 -72.42 -14.44
C GLN A 60 -20.37 -72.23 -14.56
N SER A 61 -20.95 -73.05 -15.42
CA SER A 61 -22.38 -73.19 -15.68
C SER A 61 -22.95 -74.30 -14.78
N ALA A 62 -23.96 -73.97 -13.98
CA ALA A 62 -24.84 -74.96 -13.36
C ALA A 62 -26.29 -74.47 -13.45
N LEU A 63 -27.13 -75.35 -13.99
CA LEU A 63 -28.56 -75.19 -14.20
C LEU A 63 -29.34 -75.39 -12.88
N ARG A 64 -30.59 -74.91 -12.88
CA ARG A 64 -31.72 -75.18 -11.96
C ARG A 64 -31.85 -74.29 -10.72
N SER A 65 -32.82 -73.38 -10.77
CA SER A 65 -34.13 -73.54 -10.12
C SER A 65 -34.81 -72.17 -10.00
N SER A 66 -35.86 -71.95 -10.78
CA SER A 66 -36.72 -70.76 -10.66
C SER A 66 -37.59 -70.91 -9.41
N ARG A 67 -37.10 -70.41 -8.27
CA ARG A 67 -37.96 -69.98 -7.16
C ARG A 67 -38.20 -68.49 -7.35
N ALA A 68 -39.45 -68.12 -7.68
CA ALA A 68 -39.87 -66.74 -7.78
C ALA A 68 -39.66 -66.05 -6.43
N LEU A 69 -38.59 -65.27 -6.31
CA LEU A 69 -38.44 -64.31 -5.23
C LEU A 69 -39.35 -63.13 -5.60
N ALA A 70 -40.36 -62.87 -4.78
CA ALA A 70 -41.13 -61.64 -4.87
C ALA A 70 -40.15 -60.47 -4.73
N LEU A 71 -39.85 -59.81 -5.85
CA LEU A 71 -39.08 -58.58 -5.88
C LEU A 71 -40.00 -57.50 -5.30
N THR A 72 -40.04 -57.36 -3.97
CA THR A 72 -40.51 -56.12 -3.38
C THR A 72 -39.54 -55.05 -3.88
N ARG A 73 -39.96 -54.33 -4.92
CA ARG A 73 -39.35 -53.07 -5.34
C ARG A 73 -39.43 -52.14 -4.14
N GLN A 74 -38.43 -52.19 -3.26
CA GLN A 74 -38.16 -51.10 -2.34
C GLN A 74 -37.81 -49.92 -3.22
N THR A 75 -38.80 -49.10 -3.53
CA THR A 75 -38.57 -47.73 -3.95
C THR A 75 -37.83 -47.10 -2.79
N ALA A 76 -36.49 -47.12 -2.84
CA ALA A 76 -35.68 -46.27 -2.01
C ALA A 76 -36.16 -44.85 -2.32
N THR A 77 -36.99 -44.30 -1.43
CA THR A 77 -37.33 -42.90 -1.45
C THR A 77 -36.00 -42.21 -1.24
N VAL A 78 -35.38 -41.79 -2.35
CA VAL A 78 -34.23 -40.89 -2.30
C VAL A 78 -34.75 -39.70 -1.54
N GLN A 79 -34.39 -39.63 -0.26
CA GLN A 79 -34.62 -38.48 0.59
C GLN A 79 -33.91 -37.34 -0.13
N LYS A 80 -34.67 -36.57 -0.92
CA LYS A 80 -34.26 -35.27 -1.39
C LYS A 80 -34.14 -34.45 -0.11
N ARG A 81 -32.95 -34.46 0.49
CA ARG A 81 -32.62 -33.53 1.58
C ARG A 81 -32.77 -32.16 0.96
N SER A 82 -33.90 -31.50 1.23
CA SER A 82 -34.06 -30.10 0.95
C SER A 82 -32.87 -29.40 1.59
N ALA A 83 -32.11 -28.62 0.84
CA ALA A 83 -31.12 -27.75 1.44
C ALA A 83 -31.90 -26.86 2.42
N HIS A 84 -31.67 -26.99 3.73
CA HIS A 84 -32.47 -26.27 4.71
C HIS A 84 -32.14 -24.78 4.58
N ALA A 85 -33.16 -23.90 4.57
CA ALA A 85 -32.93 -22.46 4.57
C ALA A 85 -31.98 -22.09 5.71
N VAL A 86 -30.96 -21.29 5.42
CA VAL A 86 -29.98 -20.94 6.45
C VAL A 86 -30.67 -20.07 7.50
N SER A 87 -30.47 -20.40 8.77
CA SER A 87 -31.24 -19.78 9.85
C SER A 87 -31.01 -18.26 9.94
N ASN A 88 -32.10 -17.51 10.16
CA ASN A 88 -32.10 -16.05 10.26
C ASN A 88 -31.04 -15.47 11.23
N PRO A 89 -30.75 -16.03 12.43
CA PRO A 89 -29.72 -15.48 13.31
C PRO A 89 -28.29 -15.56 12.72
N MET A 90 -28.00 -16.57 11.90
CA MET A 90 -26.71 -16.69 11.22
C MET A 90 -26.55 -15.69 10.06
N LEU A 91 -27.65 -15.22 9.49
CA LEU A 91 -27.65 -14.30 8.34
C LEU A 91 -27.91 -12.84 8.71
N ALA A 92 -28.51 -12.59 9.87
CA ALA A 92 -28.81 -11.24 10.33
C ALA A 92 -27.52 -10.42 10.51
N ASN A 93 -27.50 -9.22 9.89
CA ASN A 93 -26.39 -8.26 9.97
C ASN A 93 -25.04 -8.84 9.51
N ILE A 94 -25.04 -9.74 8.53
CA ILE A 94 -23.79 -10.36 8.05
C ILE A 94 -22.78 -9.31 7.57
N GLU A 95 -23.25 -8.17 7.05
CA GLU A 95 -22.41 -7.07 6.58
C GLU A 95 -21.49 -6.50 7.68
N LYS A 96 -21.95 -6.49 8.93
CA LYS A 96 -21.15 -6.01 10.08
C LYS A 96 -20.34 -7.14 10.73
N ARG A 97 -20.85 -8.36 10.69
CA ARG A 97 -20.27 -9.50 11.40
C ARG A 97 -19.24 -10.27 10.58
N TRP A 98 -19.28 -10.17 9.25
CA TRP A 98 -18.44 -10.96 8.35
C TRP A 98 -16.94 -10.85 8.69
N GLU A 99 -16.43 -9.62 8.85
CA GLU A 99 -15.02 -9.36 9.19
C GLU A 99 -14.62 -9.77 10.62
N THR A 100 -15.59 -9.88 11.53
CA THR A 100 -15.35 -10.25 12.95
C THR A 100 -15.58 -11.73 13.22
N MET A 101 -16.13 -12.47 12.24
CA MET A 101 -16.43 -13.89 12.34
C MET A 101 -15.15 -14.73 12.19
N PRO A 102 -14.97 -15.81 12.96
CA PRO A 102 -13.83 -16.70 12.79
C PRO A 102 -13.83 -17.35 11.39
N PRO A 103 -12.66 -17.63 10.81
CA PRO A 103 -12.55 -18.14 9.43
C PRO A 103 -13.25 -19.50 9.23
N GLN A 104 -13.38 -20.30 10.28
CA GLN A 104 -14.13 -21.56 10.25
C GLN A 104 -15.63 -21.31 9.99
N GLU A 105 -16.24 -20.39 10.74
CA GLU A 105 -17.66 -20.06 10.57
C GLU A 105 -17.93 -19.37 9.23
N GLN A 106 -16.99 -18.55 8.75
CA GLN A 106 -17.09 -17.96 7.41
C GLN A 106 -17.13 -19.05 6.33
N ALA A 107 -16.29 -20.08 6.46
CA ALA A 107 -16.26 -21.21 5.53
C ALA A 107 -17.55 -22.04 5.59
N ASP A 108 -18.03 -22.35 6.80
CA ASP A 108 -19.25 -23.13 6.99
C ASP A 108 -20.49 -22.39 6.48
N LEU A 109 -20.58 -21.09 6.76
CA LEU A 109 -21.65 -20.22 6.24
C LEU A 109 -21.59 -20.12 4.71
N TRP A 110 -20.40 -19.96 4.14
CA TRP A 110 -20.20 -19.93 2.70
C TRP A 110 -20.60 -21.25 2.03
N MET A 111 -20.25 -22.39 2.61
CA MET A 111 -20.65 -23.70 2.07
C MET A 111 -22.16 -23.87 2.10
N ALA A 112 -22.81 -23.50 3.22
CA ALA A 112 -24.25 -23.56 3.35
C ALA A 112 -24.98 -22.66 2.33
N LEU A 113 -24.54 -21.40 2.18
CA LEU A 113 -25.10 -20.48 1.18
C LEU A 113 -24.83 -20.95 -0.25
N ARG A 114 -23.64 -21.46 -0.54
CA ARG A 114 -23.28 -22.01 -1.84
C ARG A 114 -24.19 -23.19 -2.21
N ASP A 115 -24.50 -24.06 -1.27
CA ASP A 115 -25.38 -25.20 -1.50
C ASP A 115 -26.85 -24.77 -1.66
N ARG A 116 -27.30 -23.72 -0.97
CA ARG A 116 -28.63 -23.13 -1.17
C ARG A 116 -28.78 -22.44 -2.53
N MET A 117 -27.74 -21.78 -3.01
CA MET A 117 -27.71 -21.14 -4.33
C MET A 117 -27.77 -22.13 -5.51
N LYS A 118 -27.51 -23.44 -5.29
CA LYS A 118 -27.69 -24.48 -6.32
C LYS A 118 -29.17 -24.82 -6.57
N VAL A 119 -30.05 -24.49 -5.63
CA VAL A 119 -31.50 -24.75 -5.70
C VAL A 119 -32.22 -23.58 -6.36
N ASN A 120 -33.53 -23.70 -6.62
CA ASN A 120 -34.37 -22.64 -7.18
C ASN A 120 -34.28 -21.33 -6.38
N TRP A 121 -33.88 -20.23 -7.04
CA TRP A 121 -33.67 -18.93 -6.42
C TRP A 121 -34.97 -18.22 -5.99
N ALA A 122 -36.12 -18.65 -6.51
CA ALA A 122 -37.42 -18.13 -6.06
C ALA A 122 -37.71 -18.50 -4.60
N GLU A 123 -37.20 -19.64 -4.14
CA GLU A 123 -37.42 -20.18 -2.79
C GLU A 123 -36.38 -19.67 -1.76
N MET A 124 -35.44 -18.83 -2.20
CA MET A 124 -34.41 -18.25 -1.35
C MET A 124 -34.90 -16.94 -0.72
N THR A 125 -34.74 -16.83 0.59
CA THR A 125 -35.17 -15.66 1.38
C THR A 125 -34.39 -14.41 0.97
N LEU A 126 -34.97 -13.23 1.20
CA LEU A 126 -34.30 -11.96 0.91
C LEU A 126 -33.00 -11.78 1.70
N GLN A 127 -32.93 -12.33 2.91
CA GLN A 127 -31.71 -12.28 3.73
C GLN A 127 -30.61 -13.17 3.17
N GLU A 128 -30.93 -14.38 2.71
CA GLU A 128 -29.97 -15.26 2.01
C GLU A 128 -29.44 -14.59 0.74
N LYS A 129 -30.30 -13.89 -0.02
CA LYS A 129 -29.88 -13.11 -1.20
C LYS A 129 -28.94 -11.97 -0.85
N LYS A 130 -29.28 -11.16 0.17
CA LYS A 130 -28.43 -10.06 0.64
C LYS A 130 -27.09 -10.57 1.16
N ALA A 131 -27.10 -11.65 1.93
CA ALA A 131 -25.89 -12.26 2.45
C ALA A 131 -25.00 -12.82 1.33
N ALA A 132 -25.57 -13.54 0.36
CA ALA A 132 -24.82 -14.02 -0.80
C ALA A 132 -24.19 -12.88 -1.60
N TYR A 133 -24.94 -11.80 -1.82
CA TYR A 133 -24.46 -10.62 -2.50
C TYR A 133 -23.29 -9.95 -1.75
N TYR A 134 -23.43 -9.76 -0.44
CA TYR A 134 -22.37 -9.18 0.39
C TYR A 134 -21.13 -10.08 0.45
N ILE A 135 -21.25 -11.40 0.59
CA ILE A 135 -20.08 -12.29 0.61
C ILE A 135 -19.34 -12.29 -0.75
N ALA A 136 -20.06 -12.17 -1.86
CA ALA A 136 -19.42 -12.11 -3.19
C ALA A 136 -18.78 -10.74 -3.51
N PHE A 137 -19.46 -9.65 -3.15
CA PHE A 137 -19.15 -8.29 -3.64
C PHE A 137 -19.07 -7.20 -2.57
N GLY A 138 -19.25 -7.51 -1.30
CA GLY A 138 -19.20 -6.55 -0.21
C GLY A 138 -17.81 -5.94 -0.01
N ALA A 139 -17.78 -4.85 0.76
CA ALA A 139 -16.56 -4.15 1.16
C ALA A 139 -15.81 -4.96 2.24
N HIS A 140 -15.29 -6.11 1.86
CA HIS A 140 -14.53 -7.02 2.72
C HIS A 140 -13.24 -7.51 2.05
N GLY A 141 -12.31 -8.00 2.86
CA GLY A 141 -11.03 -8.52 2.38
C GLY A 141 -10.28 -7.50 1.51
N PRO A 142 -9.85 -7.84 0.27
CA PRO A 142 -9.16 -6.89 -0.62
C PRO A 142 -9.99 -5.68 -1.06
N ARG A 143 -11.30 -5.68 -0.80
CA ARG A 143 -12.23 -4.58 -1.12
C ARG A 143 -12.71 -3.84 0.13
N ALA A 144 -12.07 -4.06 1.27
CA ALA A 144 -12.39 -3.33 2.49
C ALA A 144 -12.22 -1.82 2.26
N GLU A 145 -13.23 -1.06 2.66
CA GLU A 145 -13.16 0.40 2.66
C GLU A 145 -12.25 0.87 3.81
N PRO A 146 -11.54 2.00 3.64
CA PRO A 146 -10.80 2.60 4.74
C PRO A 146 -11.75 2.97 5.89
N ASP A 147 -11.24 2.95 7.11
CA ASP A 147 -12.03 3.27 8.30
C ASP A 147 -12.70 4.64 8.12
N PRO A 148 -13.99 4.81 8.46
CA PRO A 148 -14.71 6.08 8.26
C PRO A 148 -14.06 7.31 8.90
N ASN A 149 -13.21 7.12 9.92
CA ASN A 149 -12.51 8.18 10.65
C ASN A 149 -11.04 8.36 10.22
N GLU A 150 -10.60 7.69 9.16
CA GLU A 150 -9.21 7.81 8.68
C GLU A 150 -8.91 9.22 8.15
N GLY A 151 -9.85 9.85 7.45
CA GLY A 151 -9.68 11.20 6.91
C GLY A 151 -9.36 12.26 7.98
N TRP A 152 -10.02 12.17 9.14
CA TRP A 152 -9.78 13.09 10.26
C TRP A 152 -8.40 12.87 10.90
N LYS A 153 -7.93 11.62 10.96
CA LYS A 153 -6.58 11.30 11.42
C LYS A 153 -5.54 11.89 10.46
N VAL A 154 -5.70 11.69 9.15
CA VAL A 154 -4.78 12.21 8.13
C VAL A 154 -4.71 13.74 8.18
N PHE A 155 -5.86 14.40 8.28
CA PHE A 155 -5.93 15.85 8.43
C PHE A 155 -5.20 16.32 9.70
N GLY A 156 -5.51 15.70 10.84
CA GLY A 156 -4.86 16.02 12.12
C GLY A 156 -3.34 15.87 12.08
N PHE A 157 -2.83 14.76 11.53
CA PHE A 157 -1.39 14.54 11.38
C PHE A 157 -0.73 15.52 10.42
N THR A 158 -1.42 15.89 9.34
CA THR A 158 -0.91 16.89 8.38
C THR A 158 -0.78 18.26 9.03
N CYS A 159 -1.83 18.72 9.72
CA CYS A 159 -1.81 19.98 10.46
C CYS A 159 -0.75 19.97 11.57
N ALA A 160 -0.60 18.84 12.28
CA ALA A 160 0.45 18.69 13.29
C ALA A 160 1.85 18.79 12.66
N GLY A 161 2.08 18.16 11.51
CA GLY A 161 3.36 18.25 10.78
C GLY A 161 3.69 19.68 10.35
N VAL A 162 2.71 20.42 9.85
CA VAL A 162 2.86 21.85 9.51
C VAL A 162 3.11 22.69 10.77
N GLY A 163 2.42 22.40 11.88
CA GLY A 163 2.64 23.08 13.16
C GLY A 163 4.06 22.85 13.70
N VAL A 164 4.54 21.60 13.69
CA VAL A 164 5.89 21.25 14.13
C VAL A 164 6.95 21.93 13.26
N SER A 165 6.76 21.96 11.93
CA SER A 165 7.72 22.63 11.05
C SER A 165 7.74 24.14 11.25
N ALA A 166 6.59 24.79 11.47
CA ALA A 166 6.50 26.21 11.78
C ALA A 166 7.16 26.56 13.12
N VAL A 167 6.96 25.73 14.16
CA VAL A 167 7.63 25.91 15.46
C VAL A 167 9.13 25.75 15.33
N LEU A 168 9.60 24.71 14.62
CA LEU A 168 11.02 24.49 14.40
C LEU A 168 11.66 25.66 13.62
N PHE A 169 10.99 26.12 12.56
CA PHE A 169 11.44 27.28 11.78
C PHE A 169 11.48 28.54 12.64
N GLY A 170 10.42 28.80 13.41
CA GLY A 170 10.35 29.94 14.32
C GLY A 170 11.46 29.93 15.37
N PHE A 171 11.74 28.76 15.95
CA PHE A 171 12.82 28.59 16.91
C PHE A 171 14.20 28.91 16.30
N ILE A 172 14.50 28.35 15.12
CA ILE A 172 15.76 28.65 14.41
C ILE A 172 15.83 30.13 14.04
N ARG A 173 14.72 30.70 13.53
CA ARG A 173 14.65 32.10 13.09
C ARG A 173 14.82 33.09 14.24
N PHE A 174 14.42 32.72 15.46
CA PHE A 174 14.57 33.55 16.65
C PHE A 174 16.05 33.80 17.01
N PHE A 175 16.93 32.83 16.79
CA PHE A 175 18.37 32.97 17.04
C PHE A 175 19.16 33.58 15.86
N ALA A 176 18.50 33.85 14.73
CA ALA A 176 19.16 34.42 13.56
C ALA A 176 19.43 35.92 13.72
N LYS A 177 20.41 36.45 12.95
CA LYS A 177 20.76 37.88 12.94
C LYS A 177 19.53 38.74 12.58
N GLY A 178 19.53 39.97 13.11
CA GLY A 178 18.47 40.95 12.87
C GLY A 178 18.36 41.39 11.40
N SER A 179 17.28 42.12 11.10
CA SER A 179 17.05 42.72 9.78
C SER A 179 18.18 43.71 9.41
N PRO A 180 18.59 43.82 8.13
CA PRO A 180 19.62 44.77 7.71
C PRO A 180 19.18 46.23 7.92
N SER A 181 20.15 47.14 8.01
CA SER A 181 19.89 48.58 8.25
C SER A 181 19.10 49.27 7.15
N THR A 182 19.02 48.70 5.95
CA THR A 182 18.28 49.23 4.80
C THR A 182 16.82 48.76 4.78
N MET A 183 16.45 47.81 5.65
CA MET A 183 15.10 47.27 5.74
C MET A 183 14.34 47.95 6.89
N ASN A 184 14.21 49.27 6.79
CA ASN A 184 13.33 50.12 7.60
C ASN A 184 12.56 51.08 6.68
N LYS A 185 11.45 51.62 7.21
CA LYS A 185 10.54 52.49 6.45
C LYS A 185 11.24 53.74 5.91
N GLU A 186 12.08 54.39 6.72
CA GLU A 186 12.71 55.67 6.37
C GLU A 186 13.68 55.51 5.19
N TYR A 187 14.48 54.45 5.20
CA TYR A 187 15.42 54.16 4.11
C TYR A 187 14.69 53.76 2.82
N GLN A 188 13.56 53.05 2.95
CA GLN A 188 12.72 52.66 1.82
C GLN A 188 11.98 53.84 1.19
N GLU A 189 11.54 54.81 2.01
CA GLU A 189 10.96 56.07 1.53
C GLU A 189 12.00 56.94 0.84
N ALA A 190 13.20 57.07 1.40
CA ALA A 190 14.32 57.75 0.73
C ALA A 190 14.70 57.07 -0.61
N THR A 191 14.62 55.74 -0.66
CA THR A 191 14.82 54.98 -1.90
C THR A 191 13.73 55.30 -2.92
N ASN A 192 12.48 55.43 -2.49
CA ASN A 192 11.38 55.83 -3.37
C ASN A 192 11.59 57.22 -3.96
N GLU A 193 12.02 58.19 -3.16
CA GLU A 193 12.31 59.55 -3.62
C GLU A 193 13.46 59.58 -4.64
N TYR A 194 14.52 58.82 -4.38
CA TYR A 194 15.63 58.67 -5.31
C TYR A 194 15.20 58.05 -6.64
N LEU A 195 14.41 56.97 -6.61
CA LEU A 195 13.91 56.31 -7.82
C LEU A 195 12.99 57.20 -8.63
N ARG A 196 12.15 58.02 -7.97
CA ARG A 196 11.32 59.03 -8.61
C ARG A 196 12.15 60.13 -9.24
N ALA A 197 13.20 60.60 -8.55
CA ALA A 197 14.13 61.58 -9.10
C ALA A 197 14.86 61.07 -10.36
N GLN A 198 15.06 59.76 -10.47
CA GLN A 198 15.69 59.11 -11.63
C GLN A 198 14.70 58.65 -12.70
N ASN A 199 13.40 58.93 -12.55
CA ASN A 199 12.34 58.42 -13.44
C ASN A 199 12.42 56.90 -13.65
N SER A 200 12.75 56.15 -12.60
CA SER A 200 12.83 54.69 -12.66
C SER A 200 11.42 54.09 -12.79
N GLU A 201 11.23 53.20 -13.76
CA GLU A 201 9.95 52.55 -14.09
C GLU A 201 8.80 53.54 -14.38
N PRO A 202 8.88 54.33 -15.47
CA PRO A 202 7.90 55.38 -15.77
C PRO A 202 6.57 54.89 -16.37
N ILE A 203 6.50 53.65 -16.86
CA ILE A 203 5.29 53.13 -17.54
C ILE A 203 4.30 52.49 -16.54
N SER A 204 4.80 51.69 -15.59
CA SER A 204 3.97 50.92 -14.65
C SER A 204 4.41 51.01 -13.19
N GLY A 205 5.56 51.65 -12.94
CA GLY A 205 6.18 51.68 -11.62
C GLY A 205 5.99 52.99 -10.88
N LEU A 206 6.83 53.17 -9.85
CA LEU A 206 6.77 54.25 -8.87
C LEU A 206 6.81 55.67 -9.47
N SER A 207 7.40 55.82 -10.66
CA SER A 207 7.54 57.11 -11.35
C SER A 207 6.46 57.36 -12.42
N SER A 208 5.48 56.48 -12.56
CA SER A 208 4.37 56.68 -13.50
C SER A 208 3.38 57.74 -13.00
N GLU A 209 2.79 58.50 -13.92
CA GLU A 209 1.89 59.64 -13.62
C GLU A 209 0.64 59.26 -12.81
N GLY A 210 0.29 57.97 -12.76
CA GLY A 210 -0.86 57.44 -12.03
C GLY A 210 -0.52 56.46 -10.90
N TYR A 211 0.74 56.39 -10.44
CA TYR A 211 1.12 55.40 -9.42
C TYR A 211 0.49 55.70 -8.05
N VAL A 212 -0.33 54.76 -7.56
CA VAL A 212 -0.91 54.79 -6.22
C VAL A 212 -0.49 53.52 -5.46
N GLY A 213 0.47 53.65 -4.55
CA GLY A 213 0.97 52.55 -3.74
C GLY A 213 2.12 52.92 -2.81
N PRO A 214 2.51 52.04 -1.89
CA PRO A 214 3.60 52.26 -0.94
C PRO A 214 5.01 52.20 -1.57
N GLY A 215 5.13 51.89 -2.86
CA GLY A 215 6.44 51.77 -3.53
C GLY A 215 7.27 50.62 -2.96
N MET A 216 8.54 50.90 -2.69
CA MET A 216 9.50 49.95 -2.10
C MET A 216 9.35 49.77 -0.58
N VAL A 217 8.35 50.40 0.05
CA VAL A 217 8.13 50.29 1.50
C VAL A 217 7.49 48.94 1.84
N GLN A 218 8.27 48.11 2.52
CA GLN A 218 7.89 46.75 2.94
C GLN A 218 8.02 46.55 4.46
N SER A 219 8.71 47.45 5.15
CA SER A 219 9.09 47.30 6.55
C SER A 219 8.49 48.38 7.45
N ALA A 220 8.37 48.06 8.74
CA ALA A 220 7.92 48.99 9.77
C ALA A 220 8.97 50.11 10.02
N PRO A 221 8.57 51.25 10.59
CA PRO A 221 9.51 52.31 10.97
C PRO A 221 10.55 51.83 11.97
N LYS A 222 11.75 52.40 11.91
CA LYS A 222 12.85 52.03 12.80
C LYS A 222 12.44 52.34 14.25
N LYS A 223 12.51 51.34 15.13
CA LYS A 223 12.31 51.56 16.58
C LYS A 223 13.39 52.51 17.08
N LYS A 224 12.97 53.60 17.74
CA LYS A 224 13.84 54.59 18.39
C LYS A 224 14.54 54.00 19.60
#